data_AF-A0A2E6I7S8-F1
#
_entry.id   AF-A0A2E6I7S8-F1
#
_cell.length_a   1.000
_cell.length_b   1.000
_cell.length_c   1.000
_cell.angle_alpha   90.00
_cell.angle_beta   90.00
_cell.angle_gamma   90.00
#
_symmetry.space_group_name_H-M   'P 1'
#
loop_
_entity.id
_entity.type
_entity.pdbx_description
1 polymer ?
#
loop_
_entity_poly.entity_id
_entity_poly.type
_entity_poly.pdbx_seq_one_letter_code
_entity_poly.pdbx_strand_id
1 'polypeptide(L)'
;RCRLQGLSGGEQSMAALALIFAIQDYDPSPFYYFDEVDQNLDPFNSGRIATLCRIRSERAQFIMVTLRKVSLSLADHHIGITHAGDGCSRRITDFDRAAAIELSEELEAEKKAQEESKAEKEAMPDLPDPSNMPKVPEPLQTPVSLGGLAERAGIDSVEGNEEIENSGTEDQVIESLRERTGEWTEDIDEKEKVIFHDSQDENEIMEEHSQQVDVE
;
A
#
# COMPACT_ATOMS: atom_id res chain seq x y z
N ARG A 1 5.45 -37.69 2.32
CA ARG A 1 6.68 -37.68 1.48
C ARG A 1 6.54 -36.49 0.54
N CYS A 2 6.77 -35.28 1.03
CA CYS A 2 6.63 -34.07 0.22
C CYS A 2 7.89 -33.88 -0.63
N ARG A 3 7.80 -34.18 -1.92
CA ARG A 3 8.87 -33.88 -2.90
C ARG A 3 8.62 -32.59 -3.67
N LEU A 4 7.39 -32.07 -3.66
CA LEU A 4 7.02 -30.83 -4.35
C LEU A 4 7.31 -29.58 -3.48
N GLN A 5 7.07 -29.66 -2.16
CA GLN A 5 7.31 -28.56 -1.22
C GLN A 5 8.79 -28.15 -1.06
N GLY A 6 9.73 -28.97 -1.57
CA GLY A 6 11.16 -28.65 -1.52
C GLY A 6 11.72 -28.02 -2.81
N LEU A 7 10.87 -27.80 -3.82
CA LEU A 7 11.26 -27.16 -5.06
C LEU A 7 11.17 -25.63 -4.93
N SER A 8 12.02 -24.91 -5.65
CA SER A 8 11.88 -23.46 -5.72
C SER A 8 10.60 -23.06 -6.46
N GLY A 9 10.07 -21.87 -6.19
CA GLY A 9 8.85 -21.39 -6.87
C GLY A 9 8.96 -21.47 -8.40
N GLY A 10 10.12 -21.12 -8.96
CA GLY A 10 10.35 -21.22 -10.42
C GLY A 10 10.39 -22.66 -10.93
N GLU A 11 10.93 -23.61 -10.16
CA GLU A 11 10.94 -25.03 -10.52
C GLU A 11 9.53 -25.63 -10.51
N GLN A 12 8.71 -25.25 -9.51
CA GLN A 12 7.32 -25.65 -9.44
C GLN A 12 6.52 -25.12 -10.64
N SER A 13 6.69 -23.84 -10.99
CA SER A 13 6.07 -23.24 -12.17
C SER A 13 6.50 -23.93 -13.47
N MET A 14 7.79 -24.23 -13.64
CA MET A 14 8.29 -24.96 -14.81
C MET A 14 7.70 -26.36 -14.93
N ALA A 15 7.59 -27.09 -13.81
CA ALA A 15 6.99 -28.42 -13.79
C ALA A 15 5.49 -28.38 -14.14
N ALA A 16 4.75 -27.39 -13.62
CA ALA A 16 3.34 -27.17 -13.92
C ALA A 16 3.13 -26.82 -15.41
N LEU A 17 3.93 -25.89 -15.95
CA LEU A 17 3.86 -25.52 -17.37
C LEU A 17 4.20 -26.69 -18.30
N ALA A 18 5.18 -27.51 -17.93
CA ALA A 18 5.50 -28.72 -18.69
C ALA A 18 4.33 -29.71 -18.72
N LEU A 19 3.60 -29.86 -17.60
CA LEU A 19 2.41 -30.68 -17.54
C LEU A 19 1.27 -30.12 -18.40
N ILE A 20 1.03 -28.80 -18.33
CA ILE A 20 0.04 -28.13 -19.17
C ILE A 20 0.37 -28.37 -20.64
N PHE A 21 1.63 -28.16 -21.05
CA PHE A 21 2.07 -28.38 -22.42
C PHE A 21 1.89 -29.84 -22.88
N ALA A 22 2.11 -30.81 -22.00
CA ALA A 22 1.86 -32.22 -22.31
C ALA A 22 0.37 -32.53 -22.52
N ILE A 23 -0.51 -31.91 -21.73
CA ILE A 23 -1.97 -32.04 -21.91
C ILE A 23 -2.40 -31.41 -23.24
N GLN A 24 -1.86 -30.23 -23.57
CA GLN A 24 -2.14 -29.56 -24.85
C GLN A 24 -1.70 -30.37 -26.07
N ASP A 25 -0.60 -31.13 -25.94
CA ASP A 25 -0.12 -31.99 -27.03
C ASP A 25 -1.01 -33.24 -27.21
N TYR A 26 -1.74 -33.67 -26.17
CA TYR A 26 -2.70 -34.77 -26.25
C TYR A 26 -4.05 -34.32 -26.80
N ASP A 27 -4.58 -33.19 -26.32
CA ASP A 27 -5.86 -32.62 -26.75
C ASP A 27 -5.72 -31.12 -27.05
N PRO A 28 -5.44 -30.76 -28.32
CA PRO A 28 -5.18 -29.37 -28.69
C PRO A 28 -6.48 -28.55 -28.75
N SER A 29 -6.51 -27.46 -27.98
CA SER A 29 -7.56 -26.45 -27.99
C SER A 29 -7.32 -25.40 -29.09
N PRO A 30 -8.36 -24.80 -29.66
CA PRO A 30 -8.21 -23.69 -30.62
C PRO A 30 -7.56 -22.44 -30.02
N PHE A 31 -7.66 -22.23 -28.69
CA PHE A 31 -7.02 -21.10 -28.01
C PHE A 31 -6.58 -21.44 -26.59
N TYR A 32 -5.59 -20.68 -26.10
CA TYR A 32 -5.03 -20.77 -24.76
C TYR A 32 -4.85 -19.37 -24.15
N TYR A 33 -5.14 -19.27 -22.85
CA TYR A 33 -4.97 -18.06 -22.05
C TYR A 33 -3.97 -18.33 -20.93
N PHE A 34 -2.93 -17.50 -20.84
CA PHE A 34 -1.93 -17.54 -19.76
C PHE A 34 -1.90 -16.21 -19.04
N ASP A 35 -2.01 -16.28 -17.71
CA ASP A 35 -2.00 -15.11 -16.83
C ASP A 35 -0.75 -15.14 -15.94
N GLU A 36 0.16 -14.20 -16.15
CA GLU A 36 1.40 -13.99 -15.38
C GLU A 36 2.23 -15.26 -15.07
N VAL A 37 2.15 -16.26 -15.94
CA VAL A 37 2.79 -17.58 -15.73
C VAL A 37 4.31 -17.53 -15.68
N ASP A 38 4.91 -16.41 -16.10
CA ASP A 38 6.36 -16.15 -16.14
C ASP A 38 6.84 -15.18 -15.06
N GLN A 39 6.00 -14.85 -14.07
CA GLN A 39 6.37 -14.00 -12.94
C GLN A 39 7.45 -14.65 -12.06
N ASN A 40 7.32 -15.95 -11.75
CA ASN A 40 8.25 -16.67 -10.88
C ASN A 40 9.49 -17.21 -11.62
N LEU A 41 9.60 -16.94 -12.91
CA LEU A 41 10.66 -17.43 -13.77
C LEU A 41 11.75 -16.39 -13.96
N ASP A 42 12.98 -16.87 -14.09
CA ASP A 42 14.11 -16.06 -14.48
C ASP A 42 14.05 -15.73 -15.99
N PRO A 43 14.71 -14.65 -16.43
CA PRO A 43 14.64 -14.19 -17.82
C PRO A 43 14.99 -15.26 -18.87
N PHE A 44 15.88 -16.20 -18.54
CA PHE A 44 16.26 -17.28 -19.44
C PHE A 44 15.12 -18.28 -19.64
N ASN A 45 14.48 -18.74 -18.56
CA ASN A 45 13.37 -19.69 -18.67
C ASN A 45 12.11 -19.04 -19.25
N SER A 46 11.81 -17.78 -18.90
CA SER A 46 10.70 -17.03 -19.54
C SER A 46 10.89 -16.94 -21.05
N GLY A 47 12.11 -16.70 -21.52
CA GLY A 47 12.43 -16.69 -22.96
C GLY A 47 12.21 -18.05 -23.64
N ARG A 48 12.47 -19.17 -22.95
CA ARG A 48 12.20 -20.51 -23.50
C ARG A 48 10.71 -20.77 -23.63
N ILE A 49 9.92 -20.39 -22.64
CA ILE A 49 8.45 -20.53 -22.68
C ILE A 49 7.84 -19.64 -23.76
N ALA A 50 8.28 -18.38 -23.86
CA ALA A 50 7.81 -17.48 -24.90
C ALA A 50 8.15 -18.01 -26.31
N THR A 51 9.35 -18.57 -26.50
CA THR A 51 9.72 -19.23 -27.76
C THR A 51 8.84 -20.44 -28.06
N LEU A 52 8.53 -21.25 -27.05
CA LEU A 52 7.65 -22.41 -27.21
C LEU A 52 6.21 -22.00 -27.54
N CYS A 53 5.68 -20.97 -26.89
CA CYS A 53 4.37 -20.41 -27.18
C CYS A 53 4.31 -19.88 -28.62
N ARG A 54 5.38 -19.22 -29.10
CA ARG A 54 5.46 -18.75 -30.48
C ARG A 54 5.50 -19.88 -31.51
N ILE A 55 6.18 -20.99 -31.22
CA ILE A 55 6.17 -22.16 -32.12
C ILE A 55 4.78 -22.80 -32.13
N ARG A 56 4.14 -22.89 -30.96
CA ARG A 56 2.78 -23.46 -30.84
C ARG A 56 1.70 -22.53 -31.39
N SER A 57 1.96 -21.22 -31.50
CA SER A 57 0.99 -20.24 -32.01
C SER A 57 0.63 -20.46 -33.48
N GLU A 58 1.46 -21.20 -34.23
CA GLU A 58 1.15 -21.63 -35.60
C GLU A 58 -0.08 -22.57 -35.66
N ARG A 59 -0.41 -23.26 -34.55
CA ARG A 59 -1.47 -24.27 -34.50
C ARG A 59 -2.66 -23.85 -33.63
N ALA A 60 -2.45 -22.99 -32.63
CA ALA A 60 -3.48 -22.52 -31.71
C ALA A 60 -3.26 -21.05 -31.37
N GLN A 61 -4.32 -20.33 -30.98
CA GLN A 61 -4.17 -18.93 -30.56
C GLN A 61 -3.68 -18.84 -29.12
N PHE A 62 -2.61 -18.07 -28.87
CA PHE A 62 -2.11 -17.80 -27.51
C PHE A 62 -2.40 -16.36 -27.12
N ILE A 63 -3.05 -16.20 -25.96
CA ILE A 63 -3.26 -14.91 -25.28
C ILE A 63 -2.47 -14.98 -23.97
N MET A 64 -1.51 -14.09 -23.81
CA MET A 64 -0.63 -14.07 -22.65
C MET A 64 -0.66 -12.69 -21.99
N VAL A 65 -0.99 -12.66 -20.70
CA VAL A 65 -0.86 -11.48 -19.84
C VAL A 65 0.50 -11.61 -19.15
N THR A 66 1.38 -10.65 -19.41
CA THR A 66 2.72 -10.62 -18.83
C THR A 66 3.28 -9.21 -18.85
N LEU A 67 4.13 -8.93 -17.87
CA LEU A 67 4.96 -7.73 -17.78
C LEU A 67 6.43 -8.03 -18.12
N ARG A 68 6.77 -9.27 -18.48
CA ARG A 68 8.14 -9.66 -18.80
C ARG A 68 8.52 -9.21 -20.20
N LYS A 69 9.58 -8.40 -20.28
CA LYS A 69 10.18 -7.96 -21.56
C LYS A 69 10.46 -9.08 -22.54
N VAL A 70 11.06 -10.17 -22.07
CA VAL A 70 11.52 -11.26 -22.93
C VAL A 70 10.32 -11.88 -23.65
N SER A 71 9.22 -12.08 -22.93
CA SER A 71 7.96 -12.61 -23.46
C SER A 71 7.28 -11.62 -24.40
N LEU A 72 7.22 -10.33 -24.04
CA LEU A 72 6.67 -9.29 -24.90
C LEU A 72 7.46 -9.13 -26.20
N SER A 73 8.79 -9.20 -26.17
CA SER A 73 9.62 -9.05 -27.37
C SER A 73 9.31 -10.07 -28.47
N LEU A 74 8.79 -11.24 -28.09
CA LEU A 74 8.47 -12.36 -28.98
C LEU A 74 7.01 -12.39 -29.43
N ALA A 75 6.13 -11.55 -28.85
CA ALA A 75 4.72 -11.50 -29.19
C ALA A 75 4.48 -10.81 -30.55
N ASP A 76 3.45 -11.28 -31.27
CA ASP A 76 3.07 -10.72 -32.58
C ASP A 76 2.26 -9.43 -32.47
N HIS A 77 1.39 -9.34 -31.46
CA HIS A 77 0.53 -8.19 -31.20
C HIS A 77 0.56 -7.84 -29.71
N HIS A 78 0.47 -6.54 -29.42
CA HIS A 78 0.40 -6.03 -28.06
C HIS A 78 -0.93 -5.33 -27.82
N ILE A 79 -1.52 -5.58 -26.66
CA ILE A 79 -2.75 -4.94 -26.22
C ILE A 79 -2.45 -4.28 -24.87
N GLY A 80 -2.30 -2.96 -24.88
CA GLY A 80 -2.07 -2.19 -23.66
C GLY A 80 -3.38 -1.92 -22.93
N ILE A 81 -3.42 -2.22 -21.64
CA ILE A 81 -4.52 -1.87 -20.74
C ILE A 81 -3.96 -0.92 -19.69
N THR A 82 -4.68 0.16 -19.41
CA THR A 82 -4.32 1.15 -18.39
C THR A 82 -5.54 1.52 -17.55
N HIS A 83 -5.29 1.92 -16.30
CA HIS A 83 -6.28 2.50 -15.42
C HIS A 83 -5.98 4.00 -15.29
N ALA A 84 -6.98 4.86 -15.53
CA ALA A 84 -6.80 6.31 -15.51
C ALA A 84 -6.98 6.92 -14.10
N GLY A 85 -6.77 6.12 -13.05
CA GLY A 85 -7.03 6.50 -11.65
C GLY A 85 -8.51 6.56 -11.26
N ASP A 86 -9.42 6.24 -12.18
CA ASP A 86 -10.88 6.24 -12.00
C ASP A 86 -11.46 4.85 -11.74
N GLY A 87 -10.61 3.86 -11.47
CA GLY A 87 -11.00 2.46 -11.28
C GLY A 87 -11.49 1.76 -12.54
N CYS A 88 -11.50 2.43 -13.71
CA CYS A 88 -11.98 1.86 -14.97
C CYS A 88 -10.81 1.49 -15.89
N SER A 89 -10.77 0.25 -16.37
CA SER A 89 -9.79 -0.19 -17.37
C SER A 89 -10.09 0.43 -18.74
N ARG A 90 -9.06 0.95 -19.41
CA ARG A 90 -9.13 1.50 -20.77
C ARG A 90 -8.06 0.84 -21.64
N ARG A 91 -8.42 0.56 -22.89
CA ARG A 91 -7.47 0.03 -23.89
C ARG A 91 -6.69 1.17 -24.53
N ILE A 92 -5.37 1.04 -24.58
CA ILE A 92 -4.50 1.94 -25.32
C ILE A 92 -4.61 1.60 -26.81
N THR A 93 -4.91 2.58 -27.66
CA THR A 93 -5.08 2.36 -29.11
C THR A 93 -3.75 2.17 -29.84
N ASP A 94 -2.75 2.99 -29.51
CA ASP A 94 -1.44 3.00 -30.15
C ASP A 94 -0.41 2.38 -29.20
N PHE A 95 -0.47 1.06 -29.07
CA PHE A 95 0.45 0.31 -28.20
C PHE A 95 1.34 -0.62 -29.03
N ASP A 96 2.48 -0.07 -29.45
CA ASP A 96 3.48 -0.78 -30.24
C ASP A 96 4.41 -1.62 -29.36
N ARG A 97 5.18 -2.52 -29.99
CA ARG A 97 6.19 -3.33 -29.30
C ARG A 97 7.22 -2.50 -28.52
N ALA A 98 7.66 -1.37 -29.09
CA ALA A 98 8.62 -0.49 -28.42
C ALA A 98 8.06 0.06 -27.10
N ALA A 99 6.84 0.61 -27.15
CA ALA A 99 6.13 1.10 -25.98
C ALA A 99 5.91 0.00 -24.93
N ALA A 100 5.60 -1.23 -25.36
CA ALA A 100 5.45 -2.37 -24.45
C ALA A 100 6.74 -2.71 -23.70
N ILE A 101 7.89 -2.66 -24.39
CA ILE A 101 9.20 -2.95 -23.79
C ILE A 101 9.60 -1.83 -22.82
N GLU A 102 9.43 -0.57 -23.20
CA GLU A 102 9.72 0.59 -22.34
C GLU A 102 8.89 0.55 -21.05
N LEU A 103 7.56 0.35 -21.15
CA LEU A 103 6.70 0.22 -19.99
C LEU A 103 7.14 -0.93 -19.06
N SER A 104 7.60 -2.04 -19.64
CA SER A 104 8.10 -3.17 -18.85
C SER A 104 9.40 -2.83 -18.12
N GLU A 105 10.28 -2.01 -18.70
CA GLU A 105 11.50 -1.51 -18.02
C GLU A 105 11.16 -0.74 -16.77
N GLU A 106 10.23 0.20 -16.94
CA GLU A 106 9.82 1.11 -15.88
C GLU A 106 9.19 0.32 -14.73
N LEU A 107 8.28 -0.61 -15.04
CA LEU A 107 7.64 -1.47 -14.05
C LEU A 107 8.61 -2.43 -13.36
N GLU A 108 9.57 -3.02 -14.09
CA GLU A 108 10.60 -3.88 -13.48
C GLU A 108 11.51 -3.06 -12.55
N ALA A 109 11.88 -1.83 -12.92
CA ALA A 109 12.68 -0.94 -12.09
C ALA A 109 11.93 -0.48 -10.84
N GLU A 110 10.64 -0.15 -10.98
CA GLU A 110 9.78 0.23 -9.85
C GLU A 110 9.60 -0.93 -8.87
N LYS A 111 9.28 -2.14 -9.37
CA LYS A 111 9.17 -3.34 -8.53
C LYS A 111 10.46 -3.59 -7.74
N LYS A 112 11.62 -3.48 -8.39
CA LYS A 112 12.91 -3.64 -7.73
C LYS A 112 13.13 -2.59 -6.63
N ALA A 113 12.79 -1.32 -6.91
CA ALA A 113 12.92 -0.26 -5.91
C ALA A 113 11.97 -0.47 -4.71
N GLN A 114 10.76 -0.98 -4.96
CA GLN A 114 9.81 -1.35 -3.91
C GLN A 114 10.32 -2.52 -3.08
N GLU A 115 10.88 -3.56 -3.71
CA GLU A 115 11.51 -4.69 -3.01
C GLU A 115 12.68 -4.24 -2.13
N GLU A 116 13.54 -3.33 -2.63
CA GLU A 116 14.63 -2.75 -1.86
C GLU A 116 14.12 -1.93 -0.67
N SER A 117 13.10 -1.09 -0.87
CA SER A 117 12.47 -0.32 0.22
C SER A 117 11.80 -1.22 1.24
N LYS A 118 11.12 -2.29 0.80
CA LYS A 118 10.49 -3.27 1.68
C LYS A 118 11.55 -4.01 2.50
N ALA A 119 12.63 -4.46 1.86
CA ALA A 119 13.74 -5.10 2.55
C ALA A 119 14.42 -4.18 3.57
N GLU A 120 14.55 -2.87 3.26
CA GLU A 120 15.09 -1.88 4.20
C GLU A 120 14.15 -1.65 5.40
N LYS A 121 12.83 -1.57 5.15
CA LYS A 121 11.81 -1.48 6.21
C LYS A 121 11.83 -2.73 7.11
N GLU A 122 11.91 -3.91 6.52
CA GLU A 122 12.00 -5.19 7.27
C GLU A 122 13.32 -5.32 8.04
N ALA A 123 14.40 -4.73 7.54
CA ALA A 123 15.68 -4.68 8.23
C ALA A 123 15.74 -3.60 9.32
N MET A 124 14.75 -2.70 9.40
CA MET A 124 14.71 -1.66 10.42
C MET A 124 14.32 -2.29 11.77
N PRO A 125 15.07 -2.00 12.86
CA PRO A 125 14.72 -2.52 14.18
C PRO A 125 13.35 -1.98 14.63
N ASP A 126 12.61 -2.82 15.35
CA ASP A 126 11.29 -2.47 15.89
C ASP A 126 11.30 -1.12 16.60
N LEU A 127 10.29 -0.31 16.28
CA LEU A 127 10.05 0.96 16.96
C LEU A 127 9.91 0.70 18.48
N PRO A 128 10.47 1.57 19.33
CA PRO A 128 10.30 1.44 20.77
C PRO A 128 8.81 1.53 21.13
N ASP A 129 8.34 0.62 21.98
CA ASP A 129 6.94 0.56 22.42
C ASP A 129 6.50 1.93 23.02
N PRO A 130 5.41 2.55 22.51
CA PRO A 130 4.91 3.84 22.98
C PRO A 130 4.57 3.83 24.48
N SER A 131 4.32 2.65 25.07
CA SER A 131 4.06 2.47 26.49
C SER A 131 5.26 2.84 27.38
N ASN A 132 6.48 2.73 26.85
CA ASN A 132 7.73 3.03 27.56
C ASN A 132 8.24 4.47 27.30
N MET A 133 7.52 5.28 26.52
CA MET A 133 7.89 6.66 26.28
C MET A 133 7.56 7.52 27.51
N PRO A 134 8.47 8.40 27.97
CA PRO A 134 8.16 9.32 29.05
C PRO A 134 7.02 10.24 28.63
N LYS A 135 5.83 10.04 29.21
CA LYS A 135 4.66 10.87 28.94
C LYS A 135 4.91 12.27 29.46
N VAL A 136 4.48 13.27 28.68
CA VAL A 136 4.42 14.65 29.15
C VAL A 136 3.53 14.65 30.39
N PRO A 137 4.00 15.16 31.54
CA PRO A 137 3.18 15.22 32.74
C PRO A 137 1.95 16.07 32.46
N GLU A 138 0.82 15.69 33.06
CA GLU A 138 -0.42 16.44 32.94
C GLU A 138 -0.19 17.92 33.28
N PRO A 139 -0.79 18.86 32.52
CA PRO A 139 -0.63 20.27 32.77
C PRO A 139 -1.05 20.58 34.20
N LEU A 140 -0.17 21.28 34.93
CA LEU A 140 -0.50 21.77 36.27
C LEU A 140 -1.77 22.60 36.20
N GLN A 141 -2.65 22.44 37.19
CA GLN A 141 -3.82 23.29 37.32
C GLN A 141 -3.38 24.76 37.31
N THR A 142 -4.03 25.56 36.47
CA THR A 142 -3.80 27.01 36.43
C THR A 142 -3.97 27.56 37.84
N PRO A 143 -2.97 28.24 38.42
CA PRO A 143 -3.09 28.73 39.78
C PRO A 143 -4.30 29.66 39.85
N VAL A 144 -5.12 29.48 40.88
CA VAL A 144 -6.25 30.37 41.14
C VAL A 144 -5.68 31.78 41.28
N SER A 145 -6.11 32.69 40.41
CA SER A 145 -5.70 34.09 40.44
C SER A 145 -5.86 34.59 41.87
N LEU A 146 -4.75 34.97 42.50
CA LEU A 146 -4.79 35.48 43.87
C LEU A 146 -5.58 36.78 43.81
N GLY A 147 -6.76 36.76 44.44
CA GLY A 147 -7.82 37.77 44.37
C GLY A 147 -7.32 39.17 44.03
N GLY A 148 -7.92 39.75 43.00
CA GLY A 148 -7.50 41.01 42.39
C GLY A 148 -7.27 42.13 43.39
N LEU A 149 -6.44 43.09 42.99
CA LEU A 149 -6.00 44.28 43.74
C LEU A 149 -7.11 45.06 44.50
N ALA A 150 -8.38 44.83 44.17
CA ALA A 150 -9.55 45.41 44.82
C ALA A 150 -9.63 45.12 46.33
N GLU A 151 -9.33 43.89 46.77
CA GLU A 151 -9.51 43.50 48.17
C GLU A 151 -8.44 44.10 49.11
N ARG A 152 -7.26 44.45 48.56
CA ARG A 152 -6.18 45.12 49.31
C ARG A 152 -6.29 46.64 49.36
N ALA A 153 -7.14 47.25 48.53
CA ALA A 153 -7.30 48.70 48.42
C ALA A 153 -8.28 49.30 49.45
N GLY A 154 -8.89 48.48 50.32
CA GLY A 154 -9.73 48.96 51.43
C GLY A 154 -11.03 49.64 51.00
N ILE A 155 -11.60 49.25 49.85
CA ILE A 155 -12.89 49.74 49.39
C ILE A 155 -13.95 48.75 49.89
N ASP A 156 -14.63 49.10 50.98
CA ASP A 156 -15.84 48.41 51.41
C ASP A 156 -16.97 48.75 50.44
N SER A 157 -17.27 47.85 49.51
CA SER A 157 -18.51 47.89 48.74
C SER A 157 -19.52 46.88 49.31
N VAL A 158 -20.52 47.48 49.94
CA VAL A 158 -21.81 46.96 50.42
C VAL A 158 -22.43 45.91 49.50
N GLU A 159 -23.12 44.95 50.12
CA GLU A 159 -23.99 43.95 49.49
C GLU A 159 -24.78 44.52 48.29
N GLY A 160 -24.45 44.03 47.11
CA GLY A 160 -25.11 44.36 45.86
C GLY A 160 -24.67 43.37 44.80
N ASN A 161 -25.59 42.50 44.41
CA ASN A 161 -25.44 41.55 43.33
C ASN A 161 -25.34 42.32 42.00
N GLU A 162 -24.13 42.74 41.59
CA GLU A 162 -23.88 43.29 40.26
C GLU A 162 -22.57 42.73 39.69
N GLU A 163 -22.71 42.07 38.55
CA GLU A 163 -21.65 41.63 37.65
C GLU A 163 -20.81 42.84 37.25
N ILE A 164 -19.52 42.84 37.62
CA ILE A 164 -18.57 43.79 37.08
C ILE A 164 -17.90 43.12 35.87
N GLU A 165 -18.43 43.44 34.70
CA GLU A 165 -17.83 43.13 33.40
C GLU A 165 -16.40 43.67 33.32
N ASN A 166 -15.42 42.76 33.33
CA ASN A 166 -14.05 43.10 32.98
C ASN A 166 -13.83 42.67 31.52
N SER A 167 -13.98 43.64 30.62
CA SER A 167 -13.63 43.66 29.19
C SER A 167 -13.26 42.32 28.53
N GLY A 168 -14.25 41.69 27.89
CA GLY A 168 -14.15 40.40 27.21
C GLY A 168 -13.32 40.35 25.92
N THR A 169 -12.11 40.93 25.89
CA THR A 169 -11.20 40.80 24.73
C THR A 169 -10.11 39.76 24.96
N GLU A 170 -9.57 39.64 26.17
CA GLU A 170 -8.49 38.67 26.45
C GLU A 170 -9.01 37.24 26.65
N ASP A 171 -10.11 37.07 27.38
CA ASP A 171 -10.74 35.75 27.58
C ASP A 171 -11.26 35.16 26.26
N GLN A 172 -11.78 35.99 25.35
CA GLN A 172 -12.20 35.54 24.02
C GLN A 172 -11.01 35.11 23.14
N VAL A 173 -9.87 35.79 23.25
CA VAL A 173 -8.65 35.46 22.49
C VAL A 173 -8.02 34.17 23.02
N ILE A 174 -7.98 33.99 24.35
CA ILE A 174 -7.48 32.76 24.98
C ILE A 174 -8.40 31.57 24.67
N GLU A 175 -9.72 31.76 24.72
CA GLU A 175 -10.68 30.70 24.40
C GLU A 175 -10.60 30.31 22.91
N SER A 176 -10.47 31.28 22.01
CA SER A 176 -10.27 31.02 20.58
C SER A 176 -8.97 30.24 20.30
N LEU A 177 -7.88 30.54 21.01
CA LEU A 177 -6.63 29.78 20.90
C LEU A 177 -6.81 28.36 21.43
N ARG A 178 -7.57 28.18 22.52
CA ARG A 178 -7.81 26.88 23.15
C ARG A 178 -8.68 25.97 22.29
N GLU A 179 -9.75 26.50 21.71
CA GLU A 179 -10.57 25.79 20.71
C GLU A 179 -9.71 25.34 19.53
N ARG A 180 -8.89 26.25 18.99
CA ARG A 180 -8.00 25.92 17.87
C ARG A 180 -6.93 24.88 18.23
N THR A 181 -6.50 24.82 19.47
CA THR A 181 -5.53 23.78 19.90
C THR A 181 -6.23 22.44 20.12
N GLY A 182 -7.49 22.45 20.57
CA GLY A 182 -8.35 21.27 20.67
C GLY A 182 -8.62 20.64 19.30
N GLU A 183 -9.04 21.43 18.33
CA GLU A 183 -9.27 20.99 16.94
C GLU A 183 -8.01 20.33 16.35
N TRP A 184 -6.83 20.92 16.56
CA TRP A 184 -5.56 20.36 16.08
C TRP A 184 -5.19 19.05 16.77
N THR A 185 -5.57 18.88 18.04
CA THR A 185 -5.31 17.64 18.78
C THR A 185 -6.25 16.53 18.30
N GLU A 186 -7.51 16.85 18.05
CA GLU A 186 -8.49 15.91 17.48
C GLU A 186 -8.09 15.48 16.06
N ASP A 187 -7.67 16.42 15.20
CA ASP A 187 -7.17 16.12 13.85
C ASP A 187 -5.93 15.21 13.85
N ILE A 188 -5.06 15.35 14.85
CA ILE A 188 -3.88 14.50 15.02
C ILE A 188 -4.29 13.10 15.46
N ASP A 189 -5.16 12.99 16.47
CA ASP A 189 -5.67 11.69 16.96
C ASP A 189 -6.46 10.95 15.88
N GLU A 190 -7.22 11.65 15.04
CA GLU A 190 -7.92 11.05 13.89
C GLU A 190 -6.93 10.55 12.85
N LYS A 191 -5.89 11.33 12.51
CA LYS A 191 -4.85 10.89 11.58
C LYS A 191 -4.06 9.70 12.14
N GLU A 192 -3.76 9.68 13.43
CA GLU A 192 -3.08 8.56 14.07
C GLU A 192 -3.93 7.29 14.02
N LYS A 193 -5.25 7.38 14.24
CA LYS A 193 -6.18 6.26 14.06
C LYS A 193 -6.24 5.77 12.61
N VAL A 194 -6.26 6.66 11.63
CA VAL A 194 -6.28 6.27 10.21
C VAL A 194 -4.97 5.57 9.82
N ILE A 195 -3.82 6.06 10.28
CA ILE A 195 -2.51 5.43 10.05
C ILE A 195 -2.44 4.05 10.72
N PHE A 196 -3.00 3.91 11.93
CA PHE A 196 -3.11 2.61 12.60
C PHE A 196 -4.12 1.66 11.95
N HIS A 197 -5.18 2.17 11.31
CA HIS A 197 -6.14 1.35 10.56
C HIS A 197 -5.55 0.89 9.22
N ASP A 198 -4.90 1.77 8.46
CA ASP A 198 -4.22 1.41 7.21
C ASP A 198 -3.12 0.35 7.44
N SER A 199 -2.38 0.46 8.55
CA SER A 199 -1.38 -0.55 8.91
C SER A 199 -1.96 -1.84 9.46
N GLN A 200 -3.20 -1.85 9.97
CA GLN A 200 -3.91 -3.06 10.34
C GLN A 200 -4.57 -3.72 9.12
N ASP A 201 -5.14 -2.93 8.20
CA ASP A 201 -5.70 -3.41 6.93
C ASP A 201 -4.59 -3.98 6.03
N GLU A 202 -3.41 -3.33 5.93
CA GLU A 202 -2.27 -3.90 5.20
C GLU A 202 -1.74 -5.20 5.82
N ASN A 203 -1.77 -5.32 7.17
CA ASN A 203 -1.38 -6.56 7.86
C ASN A 203 -2.46 -7.65 7.77
N GLU A 204 -3.76 -7.32 7.81
CA GLU A 204 -4.87 -8.27 7.63
C GLU A 204 -4.95 -8.77 6.19
N ILE A 205 -4.71 -7.91 5.19
CA ILE A 205 -4.63 -8.33 3.78
C ILE A 205 -3.40 -9.22 3.54
N MET A 206 -2.28 -8.98 4.24
CA MET A 206 -1.11 -9.87 4.19
C MET A 206 -1.35 -11.20 4.95
N GLU A 207 -2.07 -11.19 6.07
CA GLU A 207 -2.43 -12.40 6.81
C GLU A 207 -3.47 -13.26 6.06
N GLU A 208 -4.49 -12.66 5.45
CA GLU A 208 -5.47 -13.39 4.63
C GLU A 208 -4.81 -14.01 3.37
N HIS A 209 -3.89 -13.29 2.72
CA HIS A 209 -3.10 -13.86 1.61
C HIS A 209 -2.16 -14.98 2.06
N SER A 210 -1.69 -14.97 3.32
CA SER A 210 -0.86 -16.06 3.85
C SER A 210 -1.67 -17.29 4.25
N GLN A 211 -2.88 -17.11 4.79
CA GLN A 211 -3.75 -18.22 5.23
C GLN A 211 -4.46 -18.90 4.05
N GLN A 212 -4.71 -18.19 2.95
CA GLN A 212 -5.35 -18.77 1.77
C GLN A 212 -4.38 -19.57 0.87
N VAL A 213 -3.06 -19.48 1.11
CA VAL A 213 -2.05 -20.31 0.45
C VAL A 213 -1.78 -21.63 1.20
N ASP A 214 -2.19 -21.74 2.48
CA ASP A 214 -1.99 -22.94 3.30
C ASP A 214 -3.18 -23.91 3.34
N VAL A 215 -4.30 -23.60 2.66
CA VAL A 215 -5.46 -24.49 2.52
C VAL A 215 -5.93 -24.58 1.06
N GLU A 216 -5.10 -25.13 0.19
CA GLU A 216 -5.52 -25.95 -0.97
C GLU A 216 -4.40 -26.89 -1.45
#